data_AF-A0AAP3UYW1-F1
#
_entry.id   AF-A0AAP3UYW1-F1
#
_cell.length_a   1.000
_cell.length_b   1.000
_cell.length_c   1.000
_cell.angle_alpha   90.00
_cell.angle_beta   90.00
_cell.angle_gamma   90.00
#
_symmetry.space_group_name_H-M   'P 1'
#
loop_
_entity.id
_entity.type
_entity.pdbx_description
1 polymer ?
#
loop_
_entity_poly.entity_id
_entity_poly.type
_entity_poly.pdbx_seq_one_letter_code
_entity_poly.pdbx_strand_id
1 'polypeptide(L)'
;RLREGLVDPGNTASEVWVDTAYRSRANEDFLADHGKRSRIHRRKPGGKPMPRRTARANAKKSVVRAKIEHVFAQQKDRMRLMIRSIGIHRAEATVIMANIAYNLGRWRWLEGRAASA
;
A
#
# COMPACT_ATOMS: atom_id res chain seq x y z
N ARG A 1 4.08 -15.44 -10.31
CA ARG A 1 5.08 -14.50 -9.75
C ARG A 1 4.37 -13.48 -8.85
N LEU A 2 5.04 -12.91 -7.83
CA LEU A 2 4.47 -11.94 -6.85
C LEU A 2 3.81 -10.66 -7.44
N ARG A 3 3.85 -10.43 -8.75
CA ARG A 3 3.41 -9.19 -9.43
C ARG A 3 2.29 -9.38 -10.44
N GLU A 4 2.02 -10.61 -10.85
CA GLU A 4 0.96 -10.93 -11.82
C GLU A 4 -0.41 -10.73 -11.17
N GLY A 5 -1.33 -10.07 -11.85
CA GLY A 5 -2.68 -9.78 -11.33
C GLY A 5 -2.77 -8.65 -10.30
N LEU A 6 -1.64 -8.06 -9.87
CA LEU A 6 -1.66 -6.92 -8.94
C LEU A 6 -1.88 -5.58 -9.62
N VAL A 7 -1.43 -5.44 -10.87
CA VAL A 7 -1.63 -4.24 -11.68
C VAL A 7 -2.81 -4.50 -12.61
N ASP A 8 -3.94 -3.87 -12.31
CA ASP A 8 -5.14 -3.93 -13.14
C ASP A 8 -4.91 -3.20 -14.48
N PRO A 9 -4.99 -3.90 -15.63
CA PRO A 9 -4.89 -3.28 -16.94
C PRO A 9 -6.01 -2.28 -17.24
N GLY A 10 -7.21 -2.48 -16.66
CA GLY A 10 -8.35 -1.59 -16.80
C GLY A 10 -8.24 -0.30 -15.98
N ASN A 11 -7.30 -0.24 -15.03
CA ASN A 11 -7.07 0.95 -14.24
C ASN A 11 -6.39 2.04 -15.09
N THR A 12 -7.12 3.13 -15.33
CA THR A 12 -6.69 4.29 -16.12
C THR A 12 -5.59 5.11 -15.44
N ALA A 13 -5.38 4.95 -14.13
CA ALA A 13 -4.26 5.57 -13.44
C ALA A 13 -2.94 4.97 -13.94
N SER A 14 -2.05 5.83 -14.45
CA SER A 14 -0.73 5.39 -14.88
C SER A 14 0.22 5.19 -13.71
N GLU A 15 -0.01 5.83 -12.55
CA GLU A 15 0.96 5.84 -11.45
C GLU A 15 0.77 4.65 -10.49
N VAL A 16 1.87 3.95 -10.18
CA VAL A 16 1.88 2.80 -9.27
C VAL A 16 2.69 3.15 -8.01
N TRP A 17 2.01 3.18 -6.87
CA TRP A 17 2.54 3.62 -5.57
C TRP A 17 2.90 2.43 -4.69
N VAL A 18 4.18 2.29 -4.35
CA VAL A 18 4.65 1.16 -3.54
C VAL A 18 5.83 1.55 -2.65
N ASP A 19 6.06 0.78 -1.59
CA ASP A 19 7.23 0.91 -0.73
C ASP A 19 8.53 0.45 -1.41
N THR A 20 9.65 0.68 -0.73
CA THR A 20 10.99 0.39 -1.25
C THR A 20 11.27 -1.09 -1.50
N ALA A 21 10.65 -2.02 -0.77
CA ALA A 21 10.89 -3.45 -0.91
C ALA A 21 10.50 -3.98 -2.30
N TYR A 22 9.56 -3.30 -2.96
CA TYR A 22 9.13 -3.63 -4.31
C TYR A 22 10.01 -3.01 -5.40
N ARG A 23 11.05 -2.23 -5.04
CA ARG A 23 11.96 -1.62 -6.00
C ARG A 23 13.02 -2.61 -6.45
N SER A 24 12.72 -3.35 -7.50
CA SER A 24 13.66 -4.22 -8.23
C SER A 24 13.68 -3.84 -9.70
N ARG A 25 14.78 -4.17 -10.40
CA ARG A 25 14.89 -3.96 -11.85
C ARG A 25 13.73 -4.65 -12.59
N ALA A 26 13.47 -5.90 -12.26
CA ALA A 26 12.38 -6.68 -12.86
C ALA A 26 10.98 -6.05 -12.65
N ASN A 27 10.74 -5.37 -11.52
CA ASN A 27 9.47 -4.69 -11.29
C ASN A 27 9.40 -3.34 -12.02
N GLU A 28 10.51 -2.59 -12.10
CA GLU A 28 10.57 -1.34 -12.85
C GLU A 28 10.38 -1.60 -14.36
N ASP A 29 11.01 -2.64 -14.90
CA ASP A 29 10.87 -3.08 -16.29
C ASP A 29 9.42 -3.53 -16.57
N PHE A 30 8.85 -4.36 -15.69
CA PHE A 30 7.45 -4.77 -15.80
C PHE A 30 6.47 -3.57 -15.83
N LEU A 31 6.68 -2.57 -14.97
CA LEU A 31 5.83 -1.37 -14.98
C LEU A 31 5.99 -0.57 -16.28
N ALA A 32 7.21 -0.45 -16.80
CA ALA A 32 7.46 0.23 -18.07
C ALA A 32 6.78 -0.48 -19.24
N ASP A 33 6.88 -1.81 -19.32
CA ASP A 33 6.25 -2.64 -20.36
C ASP A 33 4.71 -2.51 -20.37
N HIS A 34 4.12 -2.21 -19.21
CA HIS A 34 2.67 -2.03 -19.06
C HIS A 34 2.24 -0.55 -19.05
N GLY A 35 3.11 0.37 -19.49
CA GLY A 35 2.81 1.81 -19.59
C GLY A 35 2.56 2.49 -18.23
N LYS A 36 3.04 1.90 -17.14
CA LYS A 36 2.86 2.42 -15.78
C LYS A 36 4.08 3.25 -15.33
N ARG A 37 3.80 4.35 -14.64
CA ARG A 37 4.78 5.25 -14.03
C ARG A 37 5.08 4.81 -12.58
N SER A 38 6.32 4.46 -12.33
CA SER A 38 6.79 4.03 -11.00
C SER A 38 6.83 5.18 -10.00
N ARG A 39 6.01 5.07 -8.95
CA ARG A 39 6.09 5.87 -7.72
C ARG A 39 6.65 5.04 -6.56
N ILE A 40 7.50 4.06 -6.85
CA ILE A 40 8.14 3.21 -5.86
C ILE A 40 9.26 3.96 -5.12
N HIS A 41 9.38 3.80 -3.80
CA HIS A 41 10.38 4.48 -2.98
C HIS A 41 11.80 3.97 -3.25
N ARG A 42 12.80 4.84 -3.11
CA ARG A 42 14.22 4.45 -3.19
C ARG A 42 14.76 4.11 -1.81
N ARG A 43 15.54 3.03 -1.72
CA ARG A 43 16.24 2.62 -0.50
C ARG A 43 17.34 3.62 -0.16
N LYS A 44 17.50 3.92 1.13
CA LYS A 44 18.68 4.62 1.65
C LYS A 44 19.93 3.75 1.39
N PRO A 45 21.03 4.31 0.88
CA PRO A 45 22.28 3.57 0.75
C PRO A 45 22.81 3.10 2.10
N GLY A 46 23.44 1.92 2.15
CA GLY A 46 24.08 1.42 3.37
C GLY A 46 25.24 2.32 3.80
N GLY A 47 25.34 2.62 5.10
CA GLY A 47 26.43 3.41 5.67
C GLY A 47 26.49 4.89 5.26
N LYS A 48 25.54 5.40 4.46
CA LYS A 48 25.56 6.79 3.96
C LYS A 48 24.22 7.49 4.16
N PRO A 49 24.19 8.82 4.32
CA PRO A 49 22.94 9.57 4.32
C PRO A 49 22.23 9.44 2.96
N MET A 50 20.90 9.59 2.97
CA MET A 50 20.14 9.60 1.72
C MET A 50 20.43 10.88 0.93
N PRO A 51 20.76 10.80 -0.38
CA PRO A 51 20.97 12.00 -1.19
C PRO A 51 19.76 12.94 -1.11
N ARG A 52 20.01 14.25 -0.93
CA ARG A 52 18.95 15.25 -0.69
C ARG A 52 17.84 15.22 -1.75
N ARG A 53 18.20 15.04 -3.03
CA ARG A 53 17.26 14.90 -4.14
C ARG A 53 16.35 13.68 -3.98
N THR A 54 16.92 12.53 -3.61
CA THR A 54 16.18 11.29 -3.37
C THR A 54 15.28 11.40 -2.15
N ALA A 55 15.77 12.01 -1.06
CA ALA A 55 14.97 12.25 0.13
C ALA A 55 13.74 13.12 -0.17
N ARG A 56 13.92 14.23 -0.91
CA ARG A 56 12.80 15.09 -1.36
C ARG A 56 11.80 14.33 -2.23
N ALA A 57 12.28 13.49 -3.15
CA ALA A 57 11.42 12.68 -4.01
C ALA A 57 10.63 11.63 -3.21
N ASN A 58 11.28 10.94 -2.27
CA ASN A 58 10.61 10.00 -1.37
C ASN A 58 9.59 10.71 -0.48
N ALA A 59 9.92 11.89 0.07
CA ALA A 59 8.98 12.66 0.90
C ALA A 59 7.69 13.01 0.16
N LYS A 60 7.80 13.46 -1.10
CA LYS A 60 6.62 13.69 -1.96
C LYS A 60 5.79 12.42 -2.15
N LYS A 61 6.44 11.25 -2.28
CA LYS A 61 5.75 9.96 -2.39
C LYS A 61 5.08 9.52 -1.08
N SER A 62 5.73 9.79 0.05
CA SER A 62 5.20 9.48 1.37
C SER A 62 3.90 10.21 1.68
N VAL A 63 3.70 11.45 1.19
CA VAL A 63 2.44 12.20 1.38
C VAL A 63 1.22 11.43 0.86
N VAL A 64 1.37 10.75 -0.29
CA VAL A 64 0.29 9.93 -0.85
C VAL A 64 0.16 8.62 -0.07
N ARG A 65 1.27 7.96 0.25
CA ARG A 65 1.27 6.69 0.99
C ARG A 65 0.71 6.83 2.41
N ALA A 66 0.94 7.95 3.09
CA ALA A 66 0.40 8.20 4.43
C ALA A 66 -1.13 8.09 4.48
N LYS A 67 -1.81 8.35 3.34
CA LYS A 67 -3.27 8.20 3.21
C LYS A 67 -3.76 6.75 3.21
N ILE A 68 -2.88 5.75 3.14
CA ILE A 68 -3.25 4.33 3.32
C ILE A 68 -2.79 3.79 4.67
N GLU A 69 -1.85 4.48 5.33
CA GLU A 69 -1.29 4.02 6.61
C GLU A 69 -2.30 3.98 7.74
N HIS A 70 -3.33 4.83 7.68
CA HIS A 70 -4.41 4.81 8.68
C HIS A 70 -5.20 3.50 8.68
N VAL A 71 -5.26 2.77 7.56
CA VAL A 71 -5.85 1.42 7.49
C VAL A 71 -5.08 0.48 8.41
N PHE A 72 -3.75 0.45 8.26
CA PHE A 72 -2.86 -0.38 9.07
C PHE A 72 -2.83 0.06 10.53
N ALA A 73 -2.89 1.37 10.79
CA ALA A 73 -2.99 1.90 12.15
C ALA A 73 -4.28 1.41 12.82
N GLN A 74 -5.42 1.51 12.14
CA GLN A 74 -6.71 1.01 12.65
C GLN A 74 -6.65 -0.51 12.93
N GLN A 75 -6.06 -1.30 12.03
CA GLN A 75 -5.92 -2.75 12.20
C GLN A 75 -5.01 -3.09 13.38
N LYS A 76 -3.88 -2.40 13.56
CA LYS A 76 -2.93 -2.69 14.64
C LYS A 76 -3.40 -2.18 16.00
N ASP A 77 -3.86 -0.94 16.06
CA ASP A 77 -4.20 -0.27 17.32
C ASP A 77 -5.61 -0.65 17.79
N ARG A 78 -6.63 -0.33 16.98
CA ARG A 78 -8.03 -0.50 17.39
C ARG A 78 -8.53 -1.93 17.27
N MET A 79 -8.15 -2.64 16.20
CA MET A 79 -8.55 -4.05 16.03
C MET A 79 -7.60 -5.01 16.74
N ARG A 80 -6.43 -4.55 17.19
CA ARG A 80 -5.38 -5.39 17.80
C ARG A 80 -5.07 -6.63 16.96
N LEU A 81 -5.07 -6.48 15.64
CA LEU A 81 -4.95 -7.57 14.69
C LEU A 81 -3.61 -8.29 14.87
N MET A 82 -3.66 -9.53 15.34
CA MET A 82 -2.53 -10.43 15.44
C MET A 82 -2.92 -11.82 14.94
N ILE A 83 -2.10 -12.36 14.03
CA ILE A 83 -2.33 -13.70 13.47
C ILE A 83 -1.48 -14.70 14.25
N ARG A 84 -2.13 -15.56 15.04
CA ARG A 84 -1.50 -16.66 15.80
C ARG A 84 -2.01 -18.04 15.37
N SER A 85 -2.80 -18.09 14.30
CA SER A 85 -3.39 -19.33 13.79
C SER A 85 -2.35 -20.19 13.09
N ILE A 86 -2.47 -21.51 13.26
CA ILE A 86 -1.71 -22.50 12.48
C ILE A 86 -2.42 -22.72 11.13
N GLY A 87 -1.66 -22.64 10.05
CA GLY A 87 -2.15 -22.87 8.68
C GLY A 87 -2.47 -21.58 7.92
N ILE A 88 -2.06 -21.52 6.64
CA ILE A 88 -2.16 -20.33 5.79
C ILE A 88 -3.61 -19.89 5.56
N HIS A 89 -4.53 -20.82 5.32
CA HIS A 89 -5.94 -20.48 5.06
C HIS A 89 -6.63 -19.81 6.26
N ARG A 90 -6.25 -20.16 7.49
CA ARG A 90 -6.79 -19.51 8.71
C ARG A 90 -6.21 -18.10 8.87
N ALA A 91 -4.93 -17.92 8.55
CA ALA A 91 -4.30 -16.61 8.53
C ALA A 91 -4.96 -15.70 7.47
N GLU A 92 -5.15 -16.22 6.25
CA GLU A 92 -5.84 -15.53 5.15
C GLU A 92 -7.25 -15.11 5.54
N ALA A 93 -8.06 -16.04 6.09
CA ALA A 93 -9.41 -15.73 6.54
C ALA A 93 -9.43 -14.60 7.60
N THR A 94 -8.48 -14.61 8.54
CA THR A 94 -8.34 -13.55 9.55
C THR A 94 -8.05 -12.20 8.90
N VAL A 95 -7.13 -12.16 7.93
CA VAL A 95 -6.81 -10.93 7.18
C VAL A 95 -8.01 -10.44 6.37
N ILE A 96 -8.71 -11.33 5.68
CA ILE A 96 -9.90 -10.99 4.90
C ILE A 96 -10.97 -10.37 5.80
N MET A 97 -11.29 -11.02 6.91
CA MET A 97 -12.31 -10.54 7.86
C MET A 97 -11.93 -9.17 8.45
N ALA A 98 -10.66 -8.95 8.80
CA ALA A 98 -10.20 -7.65 9.28
C ALA A 98 -10.35 -6.54 8.23
N ASN A 99 -10.06 -6.84 6.96
CA ASN A 99 -10.25 -5.88 5.86
C ASN A 99 -11.74 -5.60 5.59
N ILE A 100 -12.61 -6.60 5.65
CA ILE A 100 -14.06 -6.42 5.52
C ILE A 100 -14.57 -5.52 6.65
N ALA A 101 -14.25 -5.83 7.91
CA ALA A 101 -14.66 -5.04 9.06
C ALA A 101 -14.18 -3.58 8.97
N TYR A 102 -12.93 -3.37 8.52
CA TYR A 102 -12.39 -2.03 8.28
C TYR A 102 -13.20 -1.27 7.22
N ASN A 103 -13.44 -1.91 6.08
CA ASN A 103 -14.15 -1.29 4.96
C ASN A 103 -15.60 -0.95 5.32
N LEU A 104 -16.30 -1.82 6.05
CA LEU A 104 -17.66 -1.56 6.54
C LEU A 104 -17.69 -0.36 7.50
N GLY A 105 -16.76 -0.30 8.46
CA GLY A 105 -16.66 0.83 9.38
C GLY A 105 -16.32 2.15 8.67
N ARG A 106 -15.43 2.10 7.66
CA ARG A 106 -15.10 3.25 6.84
C ARG A 106 -16.27 3.70 5.97
N TRP A 107 -17.00 2.78 5.38
CA TRP A 107 -18.18 3.07 4.57
C TRP A 107 -19.24 3.80 5.41
N ARG A 108 -19.60 3.26 6.59
CA ARG A 108 -20.52 3.91 7.53
C ARG A 108 -20.08 5.34 7.88
N TRP A 109 -18.78 5.56 8.10
CA TRP A 109 -18.26 6.90 8.39
C TRP A 109 -18.38 7.86 7.21
N LEU A 110 -18.14 7.39 5.99
CA LEU A 110 -18.28 8.20 4.77
C LEU A 110 -19.74 8.56 4.50
N GLU A 111 -20.65 7.59 4.62
CA GLU A 111 -22.08 7.79 4.45
C GLU A 111 -22.64 8.77 5.50
N GLY A 112 -22.27 8.60 6.77
CA GLY A 112 -22.67 9.52 7.84
C GLY A 112 -22.14 10.95 7.68
N ARG A 113 -21.08 11.17 6.87
CA ARG A 113 -20.61 12.52 6.52
C ARG A 113 -21.36 13.14 5.35
N ALA A 114 -21.82 12.33 4.40
CA ALA A 114 -22.59 12.80 3.26
C ALA A 114 -24.00 13.29 3.67
N ALA A 115 -24.55 12.73 4.76
CA ALA A 115 -25.83 13.13 5.32
C ALA A 115 -25.82 14.47 6.10
N SER A 116 -24.64 15.06 6.34
CA SER A 116 -24.48 16.35 7.04
C SER A 116 -24.22 17.54 6.10
N ALA A 117 -24.55 17.40 4.81
CA ALA A 117 -24.45 18.45 3.80
C ALA A 117 -25.84 18.96 3.39
#